data_AF-A0A1B6FWA9-F1
#
_entry.id   AF-A0A1B6FWA9-F1
#
_cell.length_a   1.000
_cell.length_b   1.000
_cell.length_c   1.000
_cell.angle_alpha   90.00
_cell.angle_beta   90.00
_cell.angle_gamma   90.00
#
_symmetry.space_group_name_H-M   'P 1'
#
loop_
_entity.id
_entity.type
_entity.pdbx_description
1 polymer ?
#
loop_
_entity_poly.entity_id
_entity_poly.type
_entity_poly.pdbx_seq_one_letter_code
_entity_poly.pdbx_strand_id
1 'polypeptide(L)'
;AFKQFKFNMTLHNYNKYQIAQFKAREVIKMAKKQEWENLCKNIGDKNCSQYAWKVIRKLKNNDGHVGDPLQNNPDLKEGILKQLVPDYVPNKPELVLNIREFNRPKHFLEDIFTIKELEFAIESKKRDTCPGYDDISYSMVKNL
;
A
#
# COMPACT_ATOMS: atom_id res chain seq x y z
N ALA A 1 19.06 13.05 12.56
CA ALA A 1 19.12 12.41 11.22
C ALA A 1 17.93 12.80 10.33
N PHE A 2 16.68 12.42 10.62
CA PHE A 2 15.52 12.75 9.78
C PHE A 2 15.34 14.26 9.51
N LYS A 3 15.36 15.08 10.57
CA LYS A 3 15.28 16.55 10.42
C LYS A 3 16.39 17.10 9.51
N GLN A 4 17.62 16.62 9.67
CA GLN A 4 18.78 17.05 8.85
C GLN A 4 18.61 16.66 7.39
N PHE A 5 18.10 15.46 7.09
CA PHE A 5 17.76 15.07 5.72
C PHE A 5 16.65 15.95 5.14
N LYS A 6 15.59 16.23 5.92
CA LYS A 6 14.46 17.06 5.48
C LYS A 6 14.90 18.50 5.14
N PHE A 7 15.80 19.09 5.92
CA PHE A 7 16.33 20.44 5.65
C PHE A 7 17.42 20.46 4.57
N ASN A 8 18.14 19.35 4.35
CA ASN A 8 19.21 19.27 3.37
C ASN A 8 19.30 17.85 2.77
N MET A 9 18.62 17.66 1.64
CA MET A 9 18.40 16.38 0.97
C MET A 9 19.62 15.93 0.14
N THR A 10 20.73 15.62 0.81
CA THR A 10 21.92 14.99 0.19
C THR A 10 21.93 13.48 0.41
N LEU A 11 22.62 12.74 -0.47
CA LEU A 11 22.82 11.30 -0.36
C LEU A 11 23.44 10.89 0.99
N HIS A 12 24.41 11.68 1.47
CA HIS A 12 25.04 11.46 2.78
C HIS A 12 24.04 11.54 3.94
N ASN A 13 23.18 12.58 3.93
CA ASN A 13 22.17 12.76 4.97
C ASN A 13 21.07 11.69 4.88
N TYR A 14 20.72 11.25 3.67
CA TYR A 14 19.80 10.15 3.44
C TYR A 14 20.33 8.84 4.03
N ASN A 15 21.59 8.48 3.75
CA ASN A 15 22.22 7.27 4.30
C ASN A 15 22.25 7.29 5.83
N LYS A 16 22.60 8.44 6.43
CA LYS A 16 22.55 8.61 7.90
C LYS A 16 21.14 8.43 8.46
N TYR A 17 20.12 8.94 7.76
CA TYR A 17 18.73 8.75 8.15
C TYR A 17 18.31 7.28 8.08
N GLN A 18 18.63 6.58 6.98
CA GLN A 18 18.34 5.15 6.80
C GLN A 18 18.94 4.29 7.93
N ILE A 19 20.23 4.51 8.26
CA ILE A 19 20.90 3.80 9.36
C ILE A 19 20.20 4.08 10.70
N ALA A 20 19.86 5.34 10.98
CA ALA A 20 19.15 5.69 12.20
C ALA A 20 17.73 5.07 12.26
N GLN A 21 17.03 5.04 11.14
CA GLN A 21 15.71 4.42 11.02
C GLN A 21 15.79 2.91 11.29
N PHE A 22 16.76 2.22 10.69
CA PHE A 22 16.99 0.80 10.92
C PHE A 22 17.27 0.51 12.40
N LYS A 23 18.17 1.27 13.03
CA LYS A 23 18.48 1.14 14.46
C LYS A 23 17.25 1.34 15.34
N ALA A 24 16.43 2.36 15.03
CA ALA A 24 15.20 2.60 15.77
C ALA A 24 14.20 1.44 15.63
N ARG A 25 14.06 0.88 14.43
CA ARG A 25 13.21 -0.30 14.19
C ARG A 25 13.66 -1.51 15.00
N GLU A 26 14.97 -1.77 15.04
CA GLU A 26 15.52 -2.88 15.82
C GLU A 26 15.30 -2.69 17.33
N VAL A 27 15.49 -1.48 17.86
CA VAL A 27 15.19 -1.19 19.28
C VAL A 27 13.72 -1.42 19.60
N ILE A 28 12.81 -0.92 18.75
CA ILE A 28 11.37 -1.11 18.94
C ILE A 28 11.00 -2.61 18.88
N LYS A 29 11.59 -3.35 17.92
CA LYS A 29 11.37 -4.78 17.76
C LYS A 29 11.84 -5.56 18.98
N MET A 30 13.04 -5.26 19.50
CA MET A 30 13.57 -5.89 20.71
C MET A 30 12.71 -5.59 21.93
N ALA A 31 12.32 -4.33 22.13
CA ALA A 31 11.45 -3.93 23.24
C ALA A 31 10.09 -4.64 23.17
N LYS A 32 9.45 -4.70 22.00
CA LYS A 32 8.19 -5.42 21.80
C LYS A 32 8.32 -6.92 22.10
N LYS A 33 9.41 -7.55 21.66
CA LYS A 33 9.68 -8.96 21.93
C LYS A 33 9.85 -9.21 23.43
N GLN A 34 10.64 -8.39 24.11
CA GLN A 34 10.88 -8.50 25.56
C GLN A 34 9.58 -8.33 26.35
N GLU A 35 8.76 -7.33 26.02
CA GLU A 35 7.47 -7.11 26.67
C GLU A 35 6.49 -8.26 26.41
N TRP A 36 6.52 -8.86 25.22
CA TRP A 36 5.72 -10.05 24.93
C TRP A 36 6.14 -11.25 25.77
N GLU A 37 7.45 -11.51 25.89
CA GLU A 37 7.98 -12.57 26.75
C GLU A 37 7.61 -12.35 28.22
N ASN A 38 7.70 -11.10 28.71
CA ASN A 38 7.29 -10.73 30.06
C ASN A 38 5.78 -10.94 30.26
N LEU A 39 4.95 -10.60 29.28
CA LEU A 39 3.51 -10.83 29.32
C LEU A 39 3.19 -12.33 29.43
N CYS A 40 3.83 -13.16 28.61
CA CYS A 40 3.66 -14.61 28.66
C CYS A 40 4.07 -15.20 30.02
N LYS A 41 5.20 -14.76 30.58
CA LYS A 41 5.64 -15.15 31.93
C LYS A 41 4.61 -14.74 32.98
N ASN A 42 4.16 -13.49 32.98
CA ASN A 42 3.15 -12.99 33.90
C ASN A 42 1.81 -13.76 33.83
N ILE A 43 1.42 -14.25 32.65
CA ILE A 43 0.23 -15.10 32.51
C ILE A 43 0.49 -16.49 33.12
N GLY A 44 1.65 -17.08 32.84
CA GLY A 44 2.07 -18.38 33.37
C GLY A 44 2.16 -18.37 34.89
N ASP A 45 2.82 -17.37 35.48
CA ASP A 45 3.07 -17.28 36.92
C ASP A 45 1.78 -17.21 37.75
N LYS A 46 0.71 -16.61 37.21
CA LYS A 46 -0.57 -16.49 37.93
C LYS A 46 -1.41 -17.77 37.93
N ASN A 47 -1.09 -18.77 37.10
CA ASN A 47 -1.78 -20.07 37.01
C ASN A 47 -3.32 -20.00 37.06
N CYS A 48 -3.90 -18.92 36.51
CA CYS A 48 -5.33 -18.64 36.57
C CYS A 48 -5.88 -18.37 35.18
N SER A 49 -6.74 -19.27 34.70
CA SER A 49 -7.36 -19.19 33.37
C SER A 49 -8.19 -17.90 33.20
N GLN A 50 -8.87 -17.45 34.26
CA GLN A 50 -9.63 -16.20 34.23
C GLN A 50 -8.72 -14.97 33.99
N TYR A 51 -7.53 -14.96 34.59
CA TYR A 51 -6.55 -13.90 34.36
C TYR A 51 -6.03 -13.91 32.92
N ALA A 52 -5.70 -15.09 32.39
CA ALA A 52 -5.29 -15.25 30.99
C ALA A 52 -6.37 -14.72 30.02
N TRP A 53 -7.63 -15.11 30.22
CA TRP A 53 -8.75 -14.65 29.40
C TRP A 53 -9.03 -13.14 29.53
N LYS A 54 -8.73 -12.54 30.68
CA LYS A 54 -8.83 -11.08 30.88
C LYS A 54 -7.76 -10.35 30.06
N VAL A 55 -6.54 -10.87 30.01
CA VAL A 55 -5.45 -10.31 29.19
C VAL A 55 -5.76 -10.46 27.70
N ILE A 56 -6.20 -11.64 27.26
CA ILE A 56 -6.58 -11.90 25.86
C ILE A 56 -7.71 -10.97 25.41
N ARG A 57 -8.75 -10.78 26.23
CA ARG A 57 -9.84 -9.84 25.92
C ARG A 57 -9.36 -8.39 25.78
N LYS A 58 -8.42 -7.94 26.60
CA LYS A 58 -7.83 -6.61 26.48
C LYS A 58 -7.04 -6.44 25.17
N LEU A 59 -6.34 -7.47 24.72
CA LEU A 59 -5.63 -7.45 23.45
C LEU A 59 -6.59 -7.49 22.26
N LYS A 60 -7.65 -8.30 22.34
CA LYS A 60 -8.67 -8.43 21.30
C LYS A 60 -9.50 -7.16 21.12
N ASN A 61 -9.94 -6.56 22.22
CA ASN A 61 -10.78 -5.36 22.20
C ASN A 61 -9.97 -4.06 22.15
N ASN A 62 -8.66 -4.15 21.96
CA ASN A 62 -7.88 -2.99 21.54
C ASN A 62 -8.09 -2.79 20.05
N ASP A 63 -9.36 -2.59 19.66
CA ASP A 63 -9.73 -2.16 18.33
C ASP A 63 -9.11 -0.78 18.20
N GLY A 64 -7.93 -0.74 17.58
CA GLY A 64 -7.21 0.45 17.22
C GLY A 64 -7.96 1.23 16.14
N HIS A 65 -9.24 1.52 16.37
CA HIS A 65 -9.98 2.59 15.74
C HIS A 65 -9.43 3.93 16.25
N VAL A 66 -8.13 4.15 16.03
CA VAL A 66 -7.72 5.48 15.59
C VAL A 66 -8.28 5.54 14.18
N GLY A 67 -9.52 5.99 14.04
CA GLY A 67 -10.20 6.04 12.75
C GLY A 67 -9.27 6.67 11.73
N ASP A 68 -9.14 6.04 10.57
CA ASP A 68 -8.16 6.42 9.56
C ASP A 68 -8.20 7.95 9.37
N PRO A 69 -7.12 8.68 9.68
CA PRO A 69 -7.08 10.12 9.53
C PRO A 69 -7.48 10.57 8.12
N LEU A 70 -7.27 9.73 7.11
CA LEU A 70 -7.69 9.98 5.72
C LEU A 70 -9.21 9.80 5.51
N GLN A 71 -9.87 8.94 6.28
CA GLN A 71 -11.33 8.81 6.26
C GLN A 71 -12.01 9.95 7.01
N ASN A 72 -11.39 10.43 8.09
CA ASN A 72 -11.98 11.43 8.97
C ASN A 72 -11.61 12.88 8.60
N ASN A 73 -10.70 13.09 7.65
CA ASN A 73 -10.24 14.41 7.26
C ASN A 73 -10.13 14.56 5.73
N PRO A 74 -11.20 15.03 5.06
CA PRO A 74 -11.22 15.19 3.60
C PRO A 74 -10.19 16.21 3.10
N ASP A 75 -9.86 17.23 3.89
CA ASP A 75 -8.85 18.24 3.52
C ASP A 75 -7.45 17.63 3.47
N LEU A 76 -7.15 16.70 4.40
CA LEU A 76 -5.88 15.97 4.42
C LEU A 76 -5.75 15.06 3.19
N LYS A 77 -6.85 14.41 2.80
CA LYS A 77 -6.91 13.58 1.60
C LYS A 77 -6.64 14.40 0.33
N GLU A 78 -7.32 15.53 0.19
CA GLU A 78 -7.15 16.43 -0.95
C GLU A 78 -5.73 17.03 -1.02
N GLY A 79 -5.19 17.44 0.12
CA GLY A 79 -3.82 17.99 0.20
C GLY A 79 -2.74 16.98 -0.21
N ILE A 80 -2.95 15.69 0.07
CA ILE A 80 -2.04 14.62 -0.35
C ILE A 80 -2.20 14.36 -1.85
N LEU A 81 -3.44 14.28 -2.36
CA LEU A 81 -3.70 14.05 -3.78
C LEU A 81 -3.04 15.11 -4.67
N LYS A 82 -3.11 16.39 -4.27
CA LYS A 82 -2.46 17.51 -4.96
C LYS A 82 -0.94 17.44 -5.01
N GLN A 83 -0.31 16.72 -4.07
CA GLN A 83 1.15 16.52 -4.09
C GLN A 83 1.56 15.36 -4.98
N LEU A 84 0.66 14.40 -5.22
CA LEU A 84 0.93 13.19 -5.98
C LEU A 84 0.60 13.35 -7.47
N VAL A 85 -0.42 14.15 -7.80
CA VAL A 85 -0.95 14.27 -9.17
C VAL A 85 -1.19 15.75 -9.50
N PRO A 86 -0.88 16.20 -10.74
CA PRO A 86 -1.28 17.52 -11.21
C PRO A 86 -2.81 17.67 -11.22
N ASP A 87 -3.31 18.87 -10.88
CA ASP A 87 -4.75 19.17 -10.91
C ASP A 87 -5.40 18.93 -12.28
N TYR A 88 -4.61 18.99 -13.34
CA TYR A 88 -5.06 18.79 -14.71
C TYR A 88 -3.99 18.06 -15.52
N VAL A 89 -4.38 16.93 -16.12
CA VAL A 89 -3.59 16.23 -17.12
C VAL A 89 -4.21 16.55 -18.49
N PRO A 90 -3.47 17.19 -19.41
CA PRO A 90 -3.96 17.42 -20.76
C PRO A 90 -4.27 16.07 -21.44
N ASN A 91 -5.46 15.94 -22.05
CA ASN A 91 -5.81 14.81 -22.93
C ASN A 91 -5.06 14.92 -24.27
N LYS A 92 -3.73 15.00 -24.22
CA LYS A 92 -2.88 14.94 -25.39
C LYS A 92 -2.23 13.56 -25.39
N PRO A 93 -2.27 12.84 -26.52
CA PRO A 93 -1.48 11.62 -26.64
C PRO A 93 0.00 11.98 -26.42
N GLU A 94 0.63 11.37 -25.41
CA GLU A 94 2.05 11.60 -25.09
C GLU A 94 2.98 11.20 -26.25
N LEU A 95 2.47 10.34 -27.14
CA LEU A 95 3.14 9.92 -28.36
C LEU A 95 2.50 10.58 -29.57
N VAL A 96 3.12 11.66 -30.06
CA VAL A 96 2.99 12.02 -31.48
C VAL A 96 3.84 11.00 -32.23
N LEU A 97 3.26 9.85 -32.57
CA LEU A 97 3.91 8.91 -33.47
C LEU A 97 4.16 9.66 -34.77
N ASN A 98 5.43 9.90 -35.09
CA ASN A 98 5.84 10.33 -36.42
C ASN A 98 5.64 9.11 -37.33
N ILE A 99 4.40 8.91 -37.79
CA ILE A 99 4.03 7.79 -38.64
C ILE A 99 4.71 8.02 -40.00
N ARG A 100 5.95 7.56 -40.10
CA ARG A 100 6.59 7.21 -41.37
C ARG A 100 6.43 5.71 -41.65
N GLU A 101 5.28 5.15 -41.29
CA GLU A 101 4.93 3.77 -41.66
C GLU A 101 3.77 3.80 -42.65
N PHE A 102 4.07 4.26 -43.87
CA PHE A 102 3.21 3.95 -45.00
C PHE A 102 3.60 2.57 -45.51
N ASN A 103 2.63 1.63 -45.46
CA ASN A 103 2.60 0.33 -46.16
C ASN A 103 3.03 -0.92 -45.37
N ARG A 104 2.75 -1.02 -44.05
CA ARG A 104 2.60 -2.35 -43.43
C ARG A 104 1.11 -2.71 -43.32
N PRO A 105 0.70 -3.94 -43.63
CA PRO A 105 -0.66 -4.38 -43.34
C PRO A 105 -0.89 -4.24 -41.84
N LYS A 106 -1.92 -3.48 -41.47
CA LYS A 106 -2.29 -3.26 -40.08
C LYS A 106 -2.60 -4.61 -39.43
N HIS A 107 -1.92 -4.91 -38.32
CA HIS A 107 -2.20 -6.14 -37.59
C HIS A 107 -3.51 -5.99 -36.80
N PHE A 108 -4.31 -7.04 -36.66
CA PHE A 108 -5.61 -6.97 -35.95
C PHE A 108 -5.49 -6.56 -34.47
N LEU A 109 -4.30 -6.69 -33.87
CA LEU A 109 -4.00 -6.22 -32.51
C LEU A 109 -3.63 -4.73 -32.43
N GLU A 110 -3.47 -4.05 -33.57
CA GLU A 110 -3.21 -2.60 -33.64
C GLU A 110 -4.50 -1.78 -33.75
N ASP A 111 -5.65 -2.44 -33.78
CA ASP A 111 -6.95 -1.79 -33.68
C ASP A 111 -7.23 -1.36 -32.23
N ILE A 112 -8.02 -0.29 -32.11
CA ILE A 112 -8.45 0.20 -30.79
C ILE A 112 -9.40 -0.85 -30.22
N PHE A 113 -9.07 -1.39 -29.05
CA PHE A 113 -9.93 -2.37 -28.39
C PHE A 113 -11.26 -1.73 -27.98
N THR A 114 -12.32 -2.51 -28.08
CA THR A 114 -13.69 -2.12 -27.74
C THR A 114 -14.02 -2.51 -26.30
N ILE A 115 -14.96 -1.78 -25.70
CA ILE A 115 -15.48 -2.11 -24.36
C ILE A 115 -16.05 -3.55 -24.32
N LYS A 116 -16.68 -4.00 -25.41
CA LYS A 116 -17.20 -5.37 -25.53
C LYS A 116 -16.10 -6.43 -25.47
N GLU A 117 -14.94 -6.17 -26.06
CA GLU A 117 -13.79 -7.08 -25.98
C GLU A 117 -13.23 -7.12 -24.56
N LEU A 118 -13.23 -5.99 -23.84
CA LEU A 118 -12.85 -5.93 -22.43
C LEU A 118 -13.82 -6.73 -21.54
N GLU A 119 -15.13 -6.52 -21.71
CA GLU A 119 -16.17 -7.27 -21.01
C GLU A 119 -16.01 -8.78 -21.24
N PHE A 120 -15.84 -9.19 -22.50
CA PHE A 120 -15.61 -10.58 -22.85
C PHE A 120 -14.33 -11.16 -22.20
N ALA A 121 -13.25 -10.39 -22.18
CA ALA A 121 -11.99 -10.80 -21.55
C ALA A 121 -12.15 -10.99 -20.02
N ILE A 122 -12.87 -10.09 -19.35
CA ILE A 122 -13.17 -10.19 -17.90
C ILE A 122 -14.05 -11.41 -17.63
N GLU A 123 -15.12 -11.61 -18.42
CA GLU A 123 -16.05 -12.74 -18.28
C GLU A 123 -15.41 -14.10 -18.59
N SER A 124 -14.39 -14.13 -19.46
CA SER A 124 -13.64 -15.36 -19.78
C SER A 124 -12.97 -15.99 -18.54
N LYS A 125 -12.70 -15.20 -17.50
CA LYS A 125 -12.10 -15.66 -16.25
C LYS A 125 -13.19 -16.03 -15.24
N LYS A 126 -13.39 -17.34 -15.05
CA LYS A 126 -14.40 -17.90 -14.13
C LYS A 126 -13.96 -17.92 -12.66
N ARG A 127 -12.66 -17.79 -12.38
CA ARG A 127 -12.10 -17.85 -11.02
C ARG A 127 -11.00 -16.80 -10.88
N ASP A 128 -10.86 -16.31 -9.66
CA ASP A 128 -9.72 -15.51 -9.29
C ASP A 128 -8.45 -16.35 -9.34
N THR A 129 -7.42 -15.79 -9.98
CA THR A 129 -6.05 -16.28 -9.86
C THR A 129 -5.35 -15.56 -8.71
N CYS A 130 -4.18 -16.06 -8.33
CA CYS A 130 -3.30 -15.32 -7.42
C CYS A 130 -3.06 -13.91 -8.01
N PRO A 131 -3.23 -12.83 -7.23
CA PRO A 131 -3.02 -11.47 -7.70
C PRO A 131 -1.54 -11.23 -8.03
N GLY A 132 -1.30 -10.19 -8.84
CA GLY A 132 0.04 -9.77 -9.25
C GLY A 132 0.78 -9.04 -8.15
N TYR A 133 1.90 -8.40 -8.52
CA TYR A 133 2.71 -7.59 -7.59
C TYR A 133 1.97 -6.34 -7.07
N ASP A 134 0.93 -5.93 -7.79
CA ASP A 134 0.01 -4.84 -7.47
C ASP A 134 -1.14 -5.27 -6.53
N ASP A 135 -1.23 -6.55 -6.18
CA ASP A 135 -2.26 -7.16 -5.33
C ASP A 135 -3.71 -6.97 -5.84
N ILE A 136 -3.87 -6.69 -7.15
CA ILE A 136 -5.19 -6.53 -7.78
C ILE A 136 -5.71 -7.89 -8.26
N SER A 137 -6.90 -8.28 -7.80
CA SER A 137 -7.56 -9.52 -8.21
C SER A 137 -8.52 -9.32 -9.40
N TYR A 138 -8.84 -10.40 -10.13
CA TYR A 138 -9.84 -10.37 -11.19
C TYR A 138 -11.23 -9.98 -10.67
N SER A 139 -11.59 -10.39 -9.45
CA SER A 139 -12.83 -9.99 -8.78
C SER A 139 -12.90 -8.48 -8.50
N MET A 140 -11.79 -7.81 -8.24
CA MET A 140 -11.77 -6.35 -8.12
C MET A 140 -12.10 -5.70 -9.47
N VAL A 141 -11.44 -6.14 -10.54
CA VAL A 141 -11.65 -5.61 -11.89
C VAL A 141 -13.08 -5.86 -12.40
N LYS A 142 -13.67 -7.00 -12.06
CA LYS A 142 -15.04 -7.36 -12.44
C LYS A 142 -16.13 -6.47 -11.81
N ASN A 143 -15.82 -5.81 -10.69
CA ASN A 143 -16.76 -4.97 -9.95
C ASN A 143 -16.49 -3.47 -10.09
N LEU A 144 -15.62 -3.07 -11.03
CA LEU A 144 -15.44 -1.67 -11.45
C LEU A 144 -16.60 -1.23 -12.35
#